data_AF-A0A660SCM6-F1
#
_entry.id   AF-A0A660SCM6-F1
#
_cell.length_a   1.000
_cell.length_b   1.000
_cell.length_c   1.000
_cell.angle_alpha   90.00
_cell.angle_beta   90.00
_cell.angle_gamma   90.00
#
_symmetry.space_group_name_H-M   'P 1'
#
loop_
_entity.id
_entity.type
_entity.pdbx_description
1 polymer ?
#
loop_
_entity_poly.entity_id
_entity_poly.type
_entity_poly.pdbx_seq_one_letter_code
_entity_poly.pdbx_strand_id
1 'polypeptide(L)' 'MKKHILVVDDEQSIRELCKEFLEEDGYKVTLAVDGQDALDKMGYDDFDL' A
#
# COMPACT_ATOMS: atom_id res chain seq x y z
N MET A 1 -0.44 -8.31 15.73
CA MET A 1 -0.09 -8.43 14.30
C MET A 1 0.06 -7.03 13.74
N LYS A 2 0.95 -6.82 12.76
CA LYS A 2 1.03 -5.55 12.03
C LYS A 2 -0.12 -5.51 11.03
N LYS A 3 -0.91 -4.43 11.00
CA LYS A 3 -1.94 -4.26 9.97
C LYS A 3 -1.26 -4.10 8.60
N HIS A 4 -1.87 -4.66 7.55
CA HIS A 4 -1.39 -4.57 6.19
C HIS A 4 -2.21 -3.55 5.40
N ILE A 5 -1.56 -2.50 4.92
CA ILE A 5 -2.17 -1.37 4.23
C ILE A 5 -1.81 -1.40 2.74
N LEU A 6 -2.78 -1.17 1.86
CA LEU A 6 -2.59 -0.96 0.42
C LEU A 6 -2.67 0.54 0.11
N VAL A 7 -1.54 1.13 -0.29
CA VAL A 7 -1.49 2.53 -0.73
C VAL A 7 -1.62 2.60 -2.25
N VAL A 8 -2.70 3.22 -2.72
CA VAL A 8 -2.96 3.46 -4.15
C VAL A 8 -2.88 4.96 -4.42
N ASP A 9 -1.97 5.34 -5.30
CA ASP A 9 -1.79 6.70 -5.79
C ASP A 9 -1.37 6.61 -7.26
N ASP A 10 -1.26 7.68 -8.04
CA ASP A 10 -0.63 7.65 -9.37
C ASP A 10 0.78 8.26 -9.34
N GLU A 11 1.05 9.16 -8.40
CA GLU A 11 2.34 9.82 -8.24
C GLU A 11 3.32 8.97 -7.41
N GLN A 12 4.43 8.55 -8.03
CA GLN A 12 5.44 7.71 -7.37
C GLN A 12 5.99 8.31 -6.07
N SER A 13 6.31 9.60 -6.06
CA SER A 13 6.89 10.28 -4.90
C SER A 13 5.95 10.30 -3.70
N ILE A 14 4.65 10.50 -3.92
CA ILE A 14 3.64 10.48 -2.85
C ILE A 14 3.49 9.06 -2.31
N ARG A 15 3.41 8.08 -3.21
CA ARG A 15 3.30 6.66 -2.86
C ARG A 15 4.46 6.18 -1.99
N GLU A 16 5.69 6.52 -2.37
CA GLU A 16 6.91 6.16 -1.62
C GLU A 16 6.95 6.86 -0.26
N LEU A 17 6.61 8.15 -0.20
CA LEU A 17 6.52 8.90 1.05
C LEU A 17 5.50 8.30 2.03
N CYS A 18 4.31 7.93 1.54
CA CYS A 18 3.30 7.26 2.36
C CYS A 18 3.80 5.92 2.91
N LYS A 19 4.52 5.13 2.10
CA LYS A 19 5.11 3.88 2.55
C LYS A 19 6.09 4.09 3.68
N GLU A 20 7.04 5.03 3.53
CA GLU A 20 8.05 5.32 4.54
C GLU A 20 7.40 5.63 5.90
N PHE A 21 6.45 6.57 5.94
CA PHE A 21 5.76 6.94 7.18
C PHE A 21 4.97 5.77 7.81
N LEU A 22 4.24 5.01 6.99
CA LEU A 22 3.44 3.89 7.51
C LEU A 22 4.32 2.72 7.98
N GLU A 23 5.43 2.45 7.30
CA GLU A 23 6.38 1.43 7.74
C GLU A 23 7.11 1.84 9.03
N GLU A 24 7.45 3.12 9.20
CA GLU A 24 7.99 3.69 10.45
C GLU A 24 7.02 3.52 11.63
N ASP A 25 5.73 3.72 11.40
CA ASP A 25 4.65 3.46 12.38
C ASP A 25 4.39 1.96 12.63
N GLY A 26 5.11 1.08 11.92
CA GLY A 26 5.10 -0.36 12.13
C GLY A 26 4.05 -1.12 11.34
N TYR A 27 3.43 -0.52 10.33
CA TYR A 27 2.53 -1.22 9.40
C TYR A 27 3.30 -2.06 8.37
N LYS A 28 2.62 -3.04 7.77
CA LYS A 28 3.08 -3.66 6.51
C LYS A 28 2.42 -2.88 5.38
N VAL A 29 3.17 -2.49 4.35
CA VAL A 29 2.64 -1.65 3.27
C VAL A 29 2.87 -2.31 1.92
N THR A 30 1.82 -2.40 1.11
CA THR A 30 1.92 -2.68 -0.32
C THR A 30 1.56 -1.42 -1.08
N LEU A 31 2.26 -1.17 -2.17
CA LEU A 31 2.04 -0.02 -3.03
C LEU A 31 1.34 -0.44 -4.32
N ALA A 32 0.39 0.34 -4.82
CA ALA A 32 -0.19 0.18 -6.15
C ALA A 32 -0.11 1.49 -6.96
N VAL A 33 0.10 1.36 -8.27
CA VAL A 33 0.31 2.49 -9.19
C VAL A 33 -0.97 3.05 -9.81
N ASP A 34 -2.04 2.28 -9.77
CA ASP A 34 -3.36 2.65 -10.23
C ASP A 34 -4.41 1.68 -9.64
N GLY A 35 -5.66 1.85 -10.03
CA GLY A 35 -6.75 1.00 -9.58
C GLY A 35 -6.68 -0.45 -10.09
N GLN A 36 -6.13 -0.70 -11.27
CA GLN A 36 -6.04 -2.07 -11.80
C GLN A 36 -4.96 -2.86 -11.05
N ASP A 37 -3.80 -2.25 -10.84
CA ASP A 37 -2.72 -2.81 -10.03
C ASP A 37 -3.17 -3.06 -8.58
N ALA A 38 -4.00 -2.17 -8.03
CA ALA A 38 -4.61 -2.37 -6.71
C ALA A 38 -5.54 -3.59 -6.69
N LEU A 39 -6.45 -3.71 -7.67
CA LEU A 39 -7.36 -4.85 -7.78
C LEU A 39 -6.61 -6.18 -7.98
N ASP A 40 -5.56 -6.17 -8.80
CA ASP A 40 -4.72 -7.35 -9.00
C ASP A 40 -4.08 -7.78 -7.68
N LYS A 41 -3.52 -6.83 -6.91
CA LYS A 41 -2.93 -7.09 -5.59
C LYS A 41 -3.94 -7.61 -4.56
N MET A 42 -5.15 -7.05 -4.53
CA MET A 42 -6.25 -7.54 -3.69
C MET A 42 -6.71 -8.95 -4.06
N GLY A 43 -6.39 -9.43 -5.26
CA GLY A 43 -6.63 -10.82 -5.66
C GLY A 43 -5.66 -11.82 -5.03
N TYR A 44 -4.50 -11.38 -4.52
CA TYR A 44 -3.45 -12.25 -3.99
C TYR A 44 -3.17 -12.07 -2.50
N ASP A 45 -3.48 -10.89 -1.94
CA ASP A 45 -3.26 -10.55 -0.53
C ASP A 45 -4.52 -9.93 0.08
N ASP A 46 -4.71 -10.13 1.39
CA ASP A 46 -5.74 -9.46 2.18
C ASP A 46 -5.16 -8.16 2.79
N PHE A 47 -5.96 -7.09 2.77
CA PHE A 47 -5.59 -5.78 3.32
C PHE A 47 -6.58 -5.33 4.40
N ASP A 48 -6.04 -4.76 5.47
CA ASP A 48 -6.82 -4.19 6.57
C ASP A 48 -7.29 -2.76 6.29
N LEU A 49 -6.59 -2.07 5.37
CA LEU A 49 -6.87 -0.70 4.91
C LEU A 49 -6.39 -0.50 3.47
#